data_AF-A0A2S8F4F6-F1
#
_entry.id   AF-A0A2S8F4F6-F1
#
_cell.length_a   1.000
_cell.length_b   1.000
_cell.length_c   1.000
_cell.angle_alpha   90.00
_cell.angle_beta   90.00
_cell.angle_gamma   90.00
#
_symmetry.space_group_name_H-M   'P 1'
#
loop_
_entity.id
_entity.type
_entity.pdbx_description
1 polymer ?
#
loop_
_entity_poly.entity_id
_entity_poly.type
_entity_poly.pdbx_seq_one_letter_code
_entity_poly.pdbx_strand_id
1 'polypeptide(L)'
;MAPSDDEVFEKVREALVDALGVDEEEVVPEATMVGDLGAESIDFLDIVFRLEKAFGITIPRDELFPEDILTNAQYVQNGKVTPEGLAELKKRMPFADLTKFEANPVVSDFGNLLTVNDMCSYVKSKLA
;
A
#
# COMPACT_ATOMS: atom_id res chain seq x y z
N MET A 1 1.17 18.65 17.66
CA MET A 1 2.12 17.55 17.96
C MET A 1 1.88 16.52 16.89
N ALA A 2 2.89 16.18 16.09
CA ALA A 2 2.77 15.04 15.19
C ALA A 2 2.60 13.77 16.07
N PRO A 3 1.71 12.84 15.71
CA PRO A 3 1.59 11.56 16.43
C PRO A 3 2.93 10.82 16.40
N SER A 4 3.23 10.11 17.47
CA SER A 4 4.41 9.24 17.56
C SER A 4 4.29 8.03 16.63
N ASP A 5 5.41 7.37 16.34
CA ASP A 5 5.46 6.17 15.49
C ASP A 5 4.49 5.08 15.96
N ASP A 6 4.47 4.82 17.27
CA ASP A 6 3.57 3.85 17.89
C ASP A 6 2.10 4.26 17.71
N GLU A 7 1.76 5.55 17.88
CA GLU A 7 0.38 6.03 17.68
C GLU A 7 -0.09 5.91 16.22
N VAL A 8 0.82 6.11 15.25
CA VAL A 8 0.49 5.89 13.84
C VAL A 8 0.28 4.41 13.57
N PHE A 9 1.18 3.55 14.06
CA PHE A 9 1.09 2.12 13.88
C PHE A 9 -0.20 1.54 14.47
N GLU A 10 -0.56 1.90 15.71
CA GLU A 10 -1.79 1.42 16.36
C GLU A 10 -3.04 1.81 15.56
N LYS A 11 -3.13 3.06 15.09
CA LYS A 11 -4.26 3.52 14.28
C LYS A 11 -4.31 2.88 12.89
N VAL A 12 -3.16 2.66 12.27
CA VAL A 12 -3.08 1.91 11.01
C VAL A 12 -3.52 0.47 11.25
N ARG A 13 -3.07 -0.16 12.33
CA ARG A 13 -3.46 -1.51 12.72
C ARG A 13 -4.97 -1.63 12.87
N GLU A 14 -5.59 -0.76 13.66
CA GLU A 14 -7.04 -0.71 13.83
C GLU A 14 -7.77 -0.56 12.48
N ALA A 15 -7.29 0.33 11.61
CA ALA A 15 -7.88 0.54 10.29
C ALA A 15 -7.78 -0.71 9.40
N LEU A 16 -6.66 -1.44 9.44
CA LEU A 16 -6.44 -2.67 8.68
C LEU A 16 -7.27 -3.83 9.21
N VAL A 17 -7.31 -4.03 10.53
CA VAL A 17 -8.15 -5.06 11.18
C VAL A 17 -9.61 -4.87 10.82
N ASP A 18 -10.11 -3.64 10.91
CA ASP A 18 -11.50 -3.38 10.58
C ASP A 18 -11.81 -3.46 9.07
N ALA A 19 -10.83 -3.17 8.22
CA ALA A 19 -11.01 -3.22 6.76
C ALA A 19 -10.99 -4.66 6.25
N LEU A 20 -10.03 -5.46 6.73
CA LEU A 20 -9.74 -6.80 6.23
C LEU A 20 -10.44 -7.89 7.05
N GLY A 21 -10.89 -7.58 8.27
CA GLY A 21 -11.48 -8.57 9.17
C GLY A 21 -10.47 -9.59 9.69
N VAL A 22 -9.20 -9.20 9.78
CA VAL A 22 -8.07 -10.01 10.28
C VAL A 22 -7.81 -9.72 11.75
N ASP A 23 -7.07 -10.58 12.45
CA ASP A 23 -6.74 -10.34 13.85
C ASP A 23 -5.60 -9.31 14.02
N GLU A 24 -5.61 -8.53 15.11
CA GLU A 24 -4.56 -7.55 15.42
C GLU A 24 -3.15 -8.17 15.47
N GLU A 25 -3.07 -9.45 15.84
CA GLU A 25 -1.82 -10.22 15.89
C GLU A 25 -1.26 -10.57 14.51
N GLU A 26 -2.08 -10.58 13.46
CA GLU A 26 -1.64 -10.80 12.08
C GLU A 26 -1.06 -9.52 11.47
N VAL A 27 -1.52 -8.36 11.93
CA VAL A 27 -1.10 -7.04 11.44
C VAL A 27 0.22 -6.61 12.08
N VAL A 28 1.29 -7.31 11.69
CA VAL A 28 2.67 -6.98 12.07
C VAL A 28 3.33 -6.05 11.04
N PRO A 29 4.33 -5.23 11.40
CA PRO A 29 4.97 -4.28 10.49
C PRO A 29 5.50 -4.92 9.19
N GLU A 30 5.97 -6.17 9.27
CA GLU A 30 6.53 -6.93 8.13
C GLU A 30 5.46 -7.64 7.30
N ALA A 31 4.20 -7.71 7.76
CA ALA A 31 3.12 -8.38 7.05
C ALA A 31 2.82 -7.66 5.75
N THR A 32 2.68 -8.44 4.69
CA THR A 32 2.29 -7.98 3.37
C THR A 32 0.78 -7.84 3.27
N MET A 33 0.32 -6.74 2.67
CA MET A 33 -1.09 -6.40 2.58
C MET A 33 -1.89 -7.49 1.86
N VAL A 34 -1.39 -8.01 0.74
CA VAL A 34 -2.09 -9.05 -0.04
C VAL A 34 -1.64 -10.45 0.33
N GLY A 35 -0.35 -10.65 0.60
CA GLY A 35 0.22 -11.99 0.80
C GLY A 35 -0.10 -12.58 2.17
N ASP A 36 0.01 -11.77 3.22
CA ASP A 36 -0.23 -12.19 4.60
C ASP A 36 -1.62 -11.79 5.08
N LEU A 37 -2.06 -10.55 4.81
CA LEU A 37 -3.36 -10.05 5.27
C LEU A 37 -4.50 -10.29 4.28
N GLY A 38 -4.22 -10.84 3.10
CA GLY A 38 -5.25 -11.21 2.12
C GLY A 38 -6.02 -10.06 1.48
N ALA A 39 -5.50 -8.82 1.53
CA ALA A 39 -6.17 -7.67 0.96
C ALA A 39 -6.38 -7.80 -0.56
N GLU A 40 -7.56 -7.44 -1.02
CA GLU A 40 -7.90 -7.33 -2.43
C GLU A 40 -8.03 -5.87 -2.88
N SER A 41 -8.12 -5.65 -4.19
CA SER A 41 -8.25 -4.30 -4.78
C SER A 41 -9.42 -3.47 -4.21
N ILE A 42 -10.48 -4.14 -3.73
CA ILE A 42 -11.64 -3.51 -3.09
C ILE A 42 -11.33 -3.10 -1.65
N ASP A 43 -10.57 -3.90 -0.91
CA ASP A 43 -10.23 -3.62 0.48
C ASP A 43 -9.36 -2.38 0.60
N PHE A 44 -8.50 -2.11 -0.39
CA PHE A 44 -7.75 -0.85 -0.44
C PHE A 44 -8.65 0.39 -0.45
N LEU A 45 -9.88 0.32 -0.98
CA LEU A 45 -10.84 1.42 -0.89
C LEU A 45 -11.29 1.67 0.56
N ASP A 46 -11.58 0.60 1.29
CA ASP A 46 -12.00 0.68 2.68
C ASP A 46 -10.84 1.08 3.60
N ILE A 47 -9.63 0.58 3.36
CA ILE A 47 -8.41 0.98 4.05
C ILE A 47 -8.17 2.48 3.87
N VAL A 48 -8.19 2.98 2.63
CA VAL A 48 -8.05 4.42 2.34
C VAL A 48 -9.07 5.23 3.14
N PHE A 49 -10.36 4.88 3.02
CA PHE A 49 -11.43 5.60 3.70
C PHE A 49 -11.25 5.63 5.22
N ARG A 50 -10.84 4.50 5.82
CA ARG A 50 -10.59 4.39 7.27
C ARG A 50 -9.38 5.20 7.71
N LEU A 51 -8.27 5.15 6.96
CA LEU A 51 -7.07 5.94 7.24
C LEU A 51 -7.34 7.45 7.11
N GLU A 52 -8.03 7.88 6.05
CA GLU A 52 -8.46 9.27 5.87
C GLU A 52 -9.27 9.76 7.06
N LYS A 53 -10.23 8.94 7.54
CA LYS A 53 -11.06 9.27 8.71
C LYS A 53 -10.27 9.27 10.04
N ALA A 54 -9.36 8.32 10.23
CA ALA A 54 -8.59 8.16 11.47
C ALA A 54 -7.53 9.26 11.68
N PHE A 55 -6.99 9.78 10.58
CA PHE A 55 -5.91 10.76 10.56
C PHE A 55 -6.33 12.14 10.05
N GLY A 56 -7.52 12.28 9.45
CA GLY A 56 -8.00 13.53 8.87
C GLY A 56 -7.21 13.97 7.64
N ILE A 57 -6.68 13.00 6.88
CA ILE A 57 -5.86 13.22 5.69
C ILE A 57 -6.63 12.87 4.42
N THR A 58 -6.10 13.27 3.26
CA THR A 58 -6.60 12.85 1.95
C THR A 58 -5.58 11.93 1.30
N ILE A 59 -6.00 10.73 0.95
CA ILE A 59 -5.18 9.67 0.37
C ILE A 59 -5.74 9.35 -1.01
N PRO A 60 -5.03 9.74 -2.09
CA PRO A 60 -5.43 9.33 -3.43
C PRO A 60 -5.26 7.83 -3.60
N ARG A 61 -6.29 7.13 -4.07
CA ARG A 61 -6.21 5.68 -4.31
C ARG A 61 -5.02 5.30 -5.19
N ASP A 62 -4.75 6.08 -6.22
CA ASP A 62 -3.63 5.84 -7.16
C ASP A 62 -2.25 5.94 -6.52
N GLU A 63 -2.13 6.50 -5.32
CA GLU A 63 -0.88 6.49 -4.55
C GLU A 63 -0.67 5.17 -3.79
N LEU A 64 -1.74 4.47 -3.38
CA LEU A 64 -1.61 3.16 -2.72
C LEU A 64 -1.71 2.00 -3.71
N PHE A 65 -2.62 2.11 -4.67
CA PHE A 65 -2.86 1.10 -5.68
C PHE A 65 -3.01 1.78 -7.04
N PRO A 66 -1.90 2.02 -7.76
CA PRO A 66 -1.90 2.67 -9.08
C PRO A 66 -2.44 1.72 -10.15
N GLU A 67 -3.74 1.45 -10.09
CA GLU A 67 -4.45 0.57 -11.01
C GLU A 67 -4.26 1.00 -12.47
N ASP A 68 -4.20 2.31 -12.72
CA ASP A 68 -3.93 2.86 -14.06
C ASP A 68 -2.54 2.51 -14.58
N ILE A 69 -1.54 2.26 -13.73
CA ILE A 69 -0.24 1.75 -14.16
C ILE A 69 -0.33 0.24 -14.36
N LEU A 70 -0.97 -0.47 -13.43
CA LEU A 70 -1.01 -1.94 -13.40
C LEU A 70 -1.96 -2.56 -14.44
N THR A 71 -2.85 -1.78 -15.04
CA THR A 71 -3.82 -2.25 -16.05
C THR A 71 -3.60 -1.66 -17.44
N ASN A 72 -2.76 -0.62 -17.56
CA ASN A 72 -2.55 0.07 -18.83
C ASN A 72 -1.55 -0.68 -19.71
N ALA A 73 -1.95 -0.95 -20.96
CA ALA A 73 -1.15 -1.66 -21.96
C ALA A 73 0.17 -0.95 -22.32
N GLN A 74 0.29 0.35 -22.07
CA GLN A 74 1.56 1.08 -22.20
C GLN A 74 2.55 0.64 -21.14
N TYR A 75 2.08 0.44 -19.90
CA TYR A 75 2.93 0.16 -18.76
C TYR A 75 3.03 -1.33 -18.43
N VAL A 76 2.12 -2.16 -18.93
CA VAL A 76 2.07 -3.60 -18.69
C VAL A 76 2.08 -4.37 -20.00
N GLN A 77 3.01 -5.32 -20.09
CA GLN A 77 3.17 -6.21 -21.23
C GLN A 77 3.38 -7.64 -20.73
N ASN A 78 2.63 -8.60 -21.28
CA ASN A 78 2.70 -10.02 -20.91
C ASN A 78 2.52 -10.26 -19.39
N GLY A 79 1.65 -9.50 -18.74
CA GLY A 79 1.39 -9.59 -17.29
C GLY A 79 2.53 -9.05 -16.41
N LYS A 80 3.53 -8.38 -17.01
CA LYS A 80 4.62 -7.73 -16.29
C LYS A 80 4.63 -6.22 -16.52
N VAL A 81 4.98 -5.48 -15.49
CA VAL A 81 5.21 -4.04 -15.57
C VAL A 81 6.51 -3.80 -16.34
N THR A 82 6.44 -2.93 -17.32
CA THR A 82 7.54 -2.46 -18.15
C THR A 82 8.49 -1.57 -17.34
N PRO A 83 9.72 -1.31 -17.83
CA PRO A 83 10.62 -0.35 -17.19
C PRO A 83 10.02 1.06 -17.04
N GLU A 84 9.17 1.47 -17.99
CA GLU A 84 8.47 2.76 -17.98
C GLU A 84 7.40 2.78 -16.88
N GLY A 85 6.62 1.71 -16.76
CA GLY A 85 5.65 1.54 -15.68
C GLY A 85 6.32 1.52 -14.31
N LEU A 86 7.45 0.80 -14.18
CA LEU A 86 8.24 0.75 -12.94
C LEU A 86 8.75 2.14 -12.52
N ALA A 87 9.20 2.96 -13.48
CA ALA A 87 9.64 4.32 -13.20
C ALA A 87 8.49 5.19 -12.64
N GLU A 88 7.29 5.07 -13.21
CA GLU A 88 6.11 5.77 -12.71
C GLU A 88 5.64 5.22 -11.35
N LEU A 89 5.70 3.89 -11.11
CA LEU A 89 5.41 3.31 -9.79
C LEU A 89 6.35 3.88 -8.72
N LYS A 90 7.66 3.90 -8.98
CA LYS A 90 8.67 4.46 -8.06
C LYS A 90 8.44 5.94 -7.77
N LYS A 91 7.97 6.69 -8.76
CA LYS A 91 7.68 8.12 -8.61
C LYS A 91 6.43 8.38 -7.78
N ARG A 92 5.40 7.54 -7.91
CA ARG A 92 4.14 7.66 -7.16
C ARG A 92 4.23 7.09 -5.75
N MET A 93 5.02 6.04 -5.57
CA MET A 93 5.20 5.32 -4.30
C MET A 93 6.65 5.41 -3.83
N PRO A 94 7.16 6.61 -3.51
CA PRO A 94 8.50 6.75 -2.93
C PRO A 94 8.59 6.14 -1.52
N PHE A 95 7.46 5.80 -0.92
CA PHE A 95 7.34 5.18 0.39
C PHE A 95 7.47 3.65 0.37
N ALA A 96 7.34 2.99 -0.80
CA ALA A 96 7.36 1.54 -0.91
C ALA A 96 8.70 1.04 -1.51
N ASP A 97 9.24 -0.05 -0.96
CA ASP A 97 10.44 -0.68 -1.51
C ASP A 97 10.12 -1.59 -2.72
N LEU A 98 10.25 -1.03 -3.92
CA LEU A 98 10.02 -1.75 -5.17
C LEU A 98 11.25 -2.53 -5.67
N THR A 99 12.32 -2.65 -4.88
CA THR A 99 13.57 -3.31 -5.32
C THR A 99 13.34 -4.79 -5.65
N LYS A 100 12.59 -5.50 -4.81
CA LYS A 100 12.25 -6.92 -5.06
C LYS A 100 11.33 -7.08 -6.27
N PHE A 101 10.41 -6.15 -6.45
CA PHE A 101 9.49 -6.14 -7.59
C PHE A 101 10.21 -5.92 -8.91
N GLU A 102 11.18 -5.02 -8.96
CA GLU A 102 11.95 -4.73 -10.17
C GLU A 102 12.66 -5.97 -10.72
N ALA A 103 13.08 -6.91 -9.85
CA ALA A 103 13.68 -8.17 -10.26
C ALA A 103 12.69 -9.11 -10.99
N ASN A 104 11.41 -9.07 -10.64
CA ASN A 104 10.34 -9.81 -11.32
C ASN A 104 9.01 -9.04 -11.25
N PRO A 105 8.78 -8.08 -12.15
CA PRO A 105 7.70 -7.10 -12.01
C PRO A 105 6.36 -7.66 -12.51
N VAL A 106 5.92 -8.80 -11.97
CA VAL A 106 4.64 -9.42 -12.34
C VAL A 106 3.52 -8.65 -11.67
N VAL A 107 2.52 -8.21 -12.43
CA VAL A 107 1.42 -7.38 -11.91
C VAL A 107 0.71 -8.05 -10.72
N SER A 108 0.52 -9.37 -10.76
CA SER A 108 -0.08 -10.12 -9.66
C SER A 108 0.76 -10.13 -8.37
N ASP A 109 2.08 -9.98 -8.47
CA ASP A 109 2.97 -9.91 -7.31
C ASP A 109 2.99 -8.51 -6.67
N PHE A 110 2.45 -7.50 -7.35
CA PHE A 110 2.48 -6.11 -6.87
C PHE A 110 1.80 -5.95 -5.51
N GLY A 111 0.68 -6.64 -5.29
CA GLY A 111 -0.03 -6.60 -4.01
C GLY A 111 0.81 -7.12 -2.84
N ASN A 112 1.73 -8.06 -3.09
CA ASN A 112 2.58 -8.66 -2.06
C ASN A 112 3.77 -7.77 -1.68
N LEU A 113 3.92 -6.60 -2.30
CA LEU A 113 5.03 -5.69 -2.01
C LEU A 113 4.76 -4.77 -0.85
N LEU A 114 3.51 -4.32 -0.73
CA LEU A 114 3.14 -3.33 0.28
C LEU A 114 3.08 -4.04 1.62
N THR A 115 3.82 -3.51 2.59
CA THR A 115 3.78 -3.97 3.98
C THR A 115 3.00 -3.00 4.86
N VAL A 116 2.61 -3.46 6.04
CA VAL A 116 2.02 -2.59 7.07
C VAL A 116 2.97 -1.45 7.44
N ASN A 117 4.29 -1.70 7.45
CA ASN A 117 5.30 -0.67 7.70
C ASN A 117 5.35 0.40 6.59
N ASP A 118 5.21 0.00 5.32
CA ASP A 118 5.11 0.96 4.20
C ASP A 118 3.86 1.84 4.36
N MET A 119 2.77 1.26 4.85
CA MET A 119 1.54 2.01 5.09
C MET A 119 1.68 3.02 6.22
N CYS A 120 2.35 2.66 7.31
CA CYS A 120 2.68 3.59 8.37
C CYS A 120 3.59 4.71 7.87
N SER A 121 4.61 4.38 7.07
CA SER A 121 5.54 5.34 6.48
C SER A 121 4.82 6.32 5.55
N TYR A 122 3.88 5.82 4.74
CA TYR A 122 3.02 6.62 3.88
C TYR A 122 2.17 7.60 4.68
N VAL A 123 1.43 7.12 5.68
CA VAL A 123 0.57 7.97 6.54
C VAL A 123 1.40 9.05 7.22
N LYS A 124 2.58 8.70 7.75
CA LYS A 124 3.52 9.68 8.33
C LYS A 124 3.94 10.74 7.33
N SER A 125 4.19 10.38 6.07
CA SER A 125 4.55 11.33 5.02
C SER A 125 3.43 12.33 4.71
N LYS A 126 2.16 11.96 4.93
CA LYS A 126 1.00 12.84 4.75
C LYS A 126 0.69 13.71 5.96
N LEU A 127 1.17 13.31 7.14
CA LEU A 127 0.99 14.04 8.40
C LEU A 127 2.10 15.07 8.67
N ALA A 128 3.22 14.99 7.96
CA ALA A 128 4.36 15.88 8.05
C ALA A 128 4.14 17.20 7.30
#